data_AF-A0A1L9AVB3-F1
#
_entry.id   AF-A0A1L9AVB3-F1
#
_cell.length_a   1.000
_cell.length_b   1.000
_cell.length_c   1.000
_cell.angle_alpha   90.00
_cell.angle_beta   90.00
_cell.angle_gamma   90.00
#
_symmetry.space_group_name_H-M   'P 1'
#
loop_
_entity.id
_entity.type
_entity.pdbx_description
1 polymer ?
#
loop_
_entity_poly.entity_id
_entity_poly.type
_entity_poly.pdbx_seq_one_letter_code
_entity_poly.pdbx_strand_id
1 'polypeptide(L)'
;MVLHYQLGELPSAQHRAGLAGLVLMLQHQQPGPERGVARITQLGEVRASFEFDLEGLRWLFDELYAAGMEERAESKAREGQPPLREEERESKDEKGKVRLKRYFIYEAPVPRAGLLLDLDPTANGRSGHWVKLWRDMVWQTLRGVPASRLPFENRAAGKPTSDAEDAWNALLRPESSVSLSSTDYLGAMDRTADNVSFTDRARFQFLLRFWPFIAQVYVPQKLVLKDDRSRGEPQGYALAIPDVAVLDVFCEEWPRMLRARGVEVLGFRPKEALVDLAVESALKTGQRLRERIARREGASRTSDLVLGYEVFHLDKEGNNVRLYSVARVEPDTSMIDEYEGLRPMLWDPLFRRTRLLNLVERRPWYTGFDRIAATVPYAATFGAPSFRHDARESFKRNEAMSQSETSTPEAALEPLVLQLVRGYVSRRVEKRTSLTWDQVKEGAPQASRRGDYDEARERIARDAFLAVRSRTGQDFVEYFAGTLCSVPHHLGPEKFVLLSRALHERTEVLRTLTLLALSAVG
;
A
#
# COMPACT_ATOMS: atom_id res chain seq x y z
N MET A 1 0.33 36.78 17.42
CA MET A 1 -0.87 35.92 17.49
C MET A 1 -0.47 34.58 18.08
N VAL A 2 -1.29 34.01 18.96
CA VAL A 2 -1.02 32.68 19.55
C VAL A 2 -2.14 31.73 19.16
N LEU A 3 -1.79 30.53 18.69
CA LEU A 3 -2.71 29.47 18.33
C LEU A 3 -2.49 28.26 19.23
N HIS A 4 -3.59 27.68 19.71
CA HIS A 4 -3.58 26.50 20.57
C HIS A 4 -4.34 25.37 19.90
N TYR A 5 -3.75 24.17 19.91
CA TYR A 5 -4.36 22.97 19.37
C TYR A 5 -4.27 21.83 20.37
N GLN A 6 -5.33 21.01 20.39
CA GLN A 6 -5.38 19.74 21.10
C GLN A 6 -5.79 18.65 20.12
N LEU A 7 -5.11 17.51 20.12
CA LEU A 7 -5.40 16.41 19.19
C LEU A 7 -6.85 15.95 19.26
N GLY A 8 -7.43 15.89 20.47
CA GLY A 8 -8.83 15.48 20.68
C GLY A 8 -9.88 16.45 20.14
N GLU A 9 -9.52 17.70 19.85
CA GLU A 9 -10.44 18.69 19.24
C GLU A 9 -10.39 18.66 17.71
N LEU A 10 -9.37 18.02 17.11
CA LEU A 10 -9.16 18.05 15.67
C LEU A 10 -10.10 17.06 14.95
N PRO A 11 -10.77 17.47 13.87
CA PRO A 11 -11.92 16.73 13.35
C PRO A 11 -11.56 15.49 12.51
N SER A 12 -10.32 15.34 12.03
CA SER A 12 -9.91 14.16 11.26
C SER A 12 -8.42 13.86 11.34
N ALA A 13 -8.01 12.70 10.82
CA ALA A 13 -6.59 12.32 10.77
C ALA A 13 -5.76 13.31 9.93
N GLN A 14 -6.33 13.88 8.85
CA GLN A 14 -5.66 14.94 8.07
C GLN A 14 -5.32 16.17 8.93
N HIS A 15 -6.19 16.56 9.87
CA HIS A 15 -5.91 17.68 10.78
C HIS A 15 -4.84 17.33 11.81
N ARG A 16 -4.90 16.13 12.39
CA ARG A 16 -3.91 15.65 13.36
C ARG A 16 -2.52 15.45 12.73
N ALA A 17 -2.47 14.91 11.52
CA ALA A 17 -1.26 14.89 10.69
C ALA A 17 -0.82 16.30 10.30
N GLY A 18 -1.74 17.22 10.03
CA GLY A 18 -1.46 18.63 9.80
C GLY A 18 -0.76 19.31 10.99
N LEU A 19 -1.24 19.05 12.20
CA LEU A 19 -0.58 19.54 13.42
C LEU A 19 0.86 19.01 13.55
N ALA A 20 1.06 17.71 13.34
CA ALA A 20 2.40 17.13 13.35
C ALA A 20 3.29 17.70 12.24
N GLY A 21 2.75 17.97 11.05
CA GLY A 21 3.45 18.61 9.94
C GLY A 21 3.93 20.02 10.30
N LEU A 22 3.08 20.82 10.93
CA LEU A 22 3.43 22.16 11.40
C LEU A 22 4.55 22.10 12.45
N VAL A 23 4.45 21.18 13.43
CA VAL A 23 5.51 20.97 14.43
C VAL A 23 6.83 20.63 13.75
N LEU A 24 6.84 19.66 12.82
CA LEU A 24 8.08 19.26 12.14
C LEU A 24 8.68 20.38 11.29
N MET A 25 7.88 21.16 10.58
CA MET A 25 8.39 22.27 9.78
C MET A 25 9.06 23.33 10.64
N LEU A 26 8.46 23.69 11.78
CA LEU A 26 9.05 24.65 12.71
C LEU A 26 10.27 24.07 13.44
N GLN A 27 10.30 22.77 13.76
CA GLN A 27 11.49 22.13 14.34
C GLN A 27 12.65 22.03 13.35
N HIS A 28 12.35 21.86 12.06
CA HIS A 28 13.33 21.70 11.01
C HIS A 28 14.13 22.98 10.77
N GLN A 29 13.44 24.12 10.72
CA GLN A 29 14.05 25.41 10.53
C GLN A 29 13.25 26.45 11.30
N GLN A 30 13.95 27.38 11.95
CA GLN A 30 13.34 28.53 12.61
C GLN A 30 13.60 29.78 11.77
N PRO A 31 12.70 30.78 11.78
CA PRO A 31 13.00 32.05 11.15
C PRO A 31 14.25 32.66 11.80
N GLY A 32 15.13 33.23 10.97
CA GLY A 32 16.22 34.07 11.48
C GLY A 32 15.65 35.33 12.15
N PRO A 33 16.47 36.10 12.90
CA PRO A 33 16.01 37.29 13.61
C PRO A 33 15.28 38.32 12.72
N GLU A 34 15.61 38.34 11.43
CA GLU A 34 15.06 39.27 10.43
C GLU A 34 13.77 38.77 9.77
N ARG A 35 13.32 37.54 10.03
CA ARG A 35 12.19 36.87 9.36
C ARG A 35 10.93 36.75 10.23
N GLY A 36 10.84 37.55 11.30
CA GLY A 36 9.68 37.56 12.20
C GLY A 36 9.63 36.38 13.18
N VAL A 37 8.47 36.21 13.80
CA VAL A 37 8.20 35.21 14.84
C VAL A 37 7.33 34.09 14.26
N ALA A 38 7.86 32.88 14.22
CA ALA A 38 7.12 31.65 13.95
C ALA A 38 7.75 30.53 14.78
N ARG A 39 7.21 30.26 15.96
CA ARG A 39 7.83 29.33 16.91
C ARG A 39 6.82 28.51 17.70
N ILE A 40 7.28 27.35 18.16
CA ILE A 40 6.54 26.48 19.06
C ILE A 40 6.77 27.00 20.49
N THR A 41 5.72 27.44 21.17
CA THR A 41 5.80 27.92 22.56
C THR A 41 5.51 26.82 23.57
N GLN A 42 4.75 25.81 23.16
CA GLN A 42 4.48 24.62 23.97
C GLN A 42 4.31 23.40 23.06
N LEU A 43 4.91 22.29 23.43
CA LEU A 43 4.72 20.99 22.79
C LEU A 43 4.59 19.93 23.89
N GLY A 44 3.61 19.05 23.75
CA GLY A 44 3.47 17.85 24.58
C GLY A 44 2.64 16.80 23.86
N GLU A 45 2.38 15.69 24.52
CA GLU A 45 1.76 14.50 23.93
C GLU A 45 0.46 14.76 23.17
N VAL A 46 -0.44 15.59 23.71
CA VAL A 46 -1.77 15.81 23.10
C VAL A 46 -2.06 17.25 22.71
N ARG A 47 -1.10 18.16 22.90
CA ARG A 47 -1.29 19.60 22.70
C ARG A 47 -0.05 20.30 22.15
N ALA A 48 -0.27 21.32 21.35
CA ALA A 48 0.77 22.25 20.93
C ALA A 48 0.26 23.68 20.86
N SER A 49 1.15 24.63 21.15
CA SER A 49 0.90 26.06 21.07
C SER A 49 1.96 26.72 20.21
N PHE A 50 1.54 27.67 19.38
CA PHE A 50 2.39 28.35 18.42
C PHE A 50 2.22 29.85 18.52
N GLU A 51 3.31 30.58 18.35
CA GLU A 51 3.31 32.03 18.26
C GLU A 51 3.75 32.45 16.85
N PHE A 52 2.94 33.30 16.24
CA PHE A 52 3.16 33.85 14.90
C PHE A 52 3.00 35.37 14.88
N ASP A 53 3.85 36.05 14.14
CA ASP A 53 3.55 37.33 13.50
C ASP A 53 3.38 37.15 11.97
N LEU A 54 3.05 38.22 11.26
CA LEU A 54 2.82 38.15 9.81
C LEU A 54 4.10 37.77 9.05
N GLU A 55 5.25 38.31 9.43
CA GLU A 55 6.54 38.01 8.77
C GLU A 55 6.95 36.55 8.97
N GLY A 56 6.77 36.01 10.18
CA GLY A 56 7.00 34.60 10.47
C GLY A 56 6.06 33.69 9.69
N LEU A 57 4.79 34.10 9.50
CA LEU A 57 3.86 33.35 8.67
C LEU A 57 4.24 33.39 7.17
N ARG A 58 4.69 34.54 6.67
CA ARG A 58 5.26 34.68 5.30
C ARG A 58 6.43 33.73 5.12
N TRP A 59 7.37 33.72 6.05
CA TRP A 59 8.51 32.80 6.02
C TRP A 59 8.04 31.33 6.00
N LEU A 60 7.09 30.95 6.85
CA LEU A 60 6.58 29.58 6.89
C LEU A 60 5.94 29.15 5.56
N PHE A 61 5.19 30.05 4.91
CA PHE A 61 4.57 29.79 3.61
C PHE A 61 5.60 29.74 2.48
N ASP A 62 6.66 30.54 2.58
CA ASP A 62 7.78 30.49 1.65
C ASP A 62 8.54 29.18 1.72
N GLU A 63 8.67 28.58 2.92
CA GLU A 63 9.22 27.23 3.05
C GLU A 63 8.23 26.14 2.58
N LEU A 64 6.94 26.28 2.91
CA LEU A 64 5.88 25.34 2.56
C LEU A 64 5.71 25.20 1.03
N TYR A 65 5.71 26.34 0.34
CA TYR A 65 5.51 26.45 -1.10
C TYR A 65 6.82 26.76 -1.85
N ALA A 66 7.97 26.58 -1.20
CA ALA A 66 9.28 26.76 -1.82
C ALA A 66 9.35 25.97 -3.13
N ALA A 67 9.74 26.63 -4.21
CA ALA A 67 9.94 26.02 -5.52
C ALA A 67 11.06 26.73 -6.28
N GLY A 68 11.70 25.99 -7.19
CA GLY A 68 12.69 26.53 -8.12
C GLY A 68 12.36 26.15 -9.55
N MET A 69 12.88 26.92 -10.50
CA MET A 69 12.85 26.53 -11.91
C MET A 69 13.91 25.46 -12.16
N GLU A 70 13.50 24.32 -12.71
CA GLU A 70 14.40 23.24 -13.13
C GLU A 70 14.12 22.87 -14.58
N GLU A 71 15.17 22.50 -15.32
CA GLU A 71 15.04 22.01 -16.67
C GLU A 71 14.43 20.59 -16.69
N ARG A 72 13.38 20.41 -17.47
CA ARG A 72 12.73 19.12 -17.70
C ARG A 72 12.75 18.76 -19.17
N ALA A 73 13.12 17.50 -19.43
CA ALA A 73 13.07 16.90 -20.74
C ALA A 73 11.69 16.30 -21.01
N GLU A 74 11.07 16.70 -22.12
CA GLU A 74 9.80 16.15 -22.60
C GLU A 74 10.03 15.46 -23.96
N SER A 75 9.35 14.35 -24.21
CA SER A 75 9.48 13.61 -25.48
C SER A 75 8.67 14.23 -26.63
N LYS A 76 7.87 15.26 -26.35
CA LYS A 76 7.04 15.99 -27.31
C LYS A 76 7.22 17.48 -27.09
N ALA A 77 7.26 18.26 -28.16
CA ALA A 77 7.24 19.71 -28.07
C ALA A 77 5.86 20.17 -27.57
N ARG A 78 5.85 21.21 -26.74
CA ARG A 78 4.64 21.91 -26.31
C ARG A 78 4.13 22.79 -27.45
N GLU A 79 2.82 22.79 -27.65
CA GLU A 79 2.18 23.63 -28.65
C GLU A 79 2.26 25.11 -28.21
N GLY A 80 2.75 25.99 -29.10
CA GLY A 80 2.85 27.43 -28.85
C GLY A 80 3.98 27.87 -27.89
N GLN A 81 4.79 26.95 -27.36
CA GLN A 81 5.93 27.27 -26.49
C GLN A 81 7.23 26.67 -27.06
N PRO A 82 8.20 27.49 -27.53
CA PRO A 82 9.47 26.98 -28.00
C PRO A 82 10.28 26.36 -26.85
N PRO A 83 10.95 25.22 -27.06
CA PRO A 83 11.86 24.65 -26.06
C PRO A 83 13.07 25.56 -25.87
N LEU A 84 13.71 25.48 -24.69
CA LEU A 84 15.01 26.12 -24.45
C LEU A 84 16.07 25.56 -25.39
N ARG A 85 16.06 24.23 -25.55
CA ARG A 85 16.92 23.47 -26.47
C ARG A 85 16.32 22.10 -26.72
N GLU A 86 16.89 21.42 -27.69
CA GLU A 86 16.56 20.04 -28.01
C GLU A 86 17.79 19.16 -27.84
N GLU A 87 17.59 17.96 -27.29
CA GLU A 87 18.64 17.00 -27.04
C GLU A 87 18.27 15.67 -27.68
N GLU A 88 19.21 15.06 -28.41
CA GLU A 88 19.06 13.67 -28.83
C GLU A 88 19.77 12.76 -27.83
N ARG A 89 19.04 11.80 -27.27
CA ARG A 89 19.60 10.81 -26.35
C ARG A 89 19.43 9.42 -26.90
N GLU A 90 20.49 8.63 -26.82
CA GLU A 90 20.43 7.20 -27.13
C GLU A 90 19.56 6.49 -26.09
N SER A 91 18.48 5.87 -26.53
CA SER A 91 17.61 5.02 -25.71
C SER A 91 17.66 3.60 -26.28
N LYS A 92 18.06 2.63 -25.47
CA LYS A 92 17.92 1.22 -25.82
C LYS A 92 16.45 0.82 -25.71
N ASP A 93 15.89 0.22 -26.77
CA ASP A 93 14.58 -0.40 -26.69
C ASP A 93 14.63 -1.68 -25.83
N GLU A 94 13.46 -2.27 -25.54
CA GLU A 94 13.34 -3.51 -24.75
C GLU A 94 14.11 -4.71 -25.35
N LYS A 95 14.55 -4.60 -26.62
CA LYS A 95 15.34 -5.61 -27.34
C LYS A 95 16.82 -5.22 -27.45
N GLY A 96 17.26 -4.19 -26.73
CA GLY A 96 18.64 -3.73 -26.69
C GLY A 96 19.09 -2.92 -27.92
N LYS A 97 18.18 -2.61 -28.86
CA LYS A 97 18.52 -1.81 -30.04
C LYS A 97 18.57 -0.34 -29.65
N VAL A 98 19.70 0.32 -29.92
CA VAL A 98 19.88 1.74 -29.66
C VAL A 98 19.05 2.54 -30.68
N ARG A 99 18.18 3.42 -30.18
CA ARG A 99 17.46 4.42 -30.97
C ARG A 99 17.72 5.81 -30.41
N LEU A 100 18.04 6.76 -31.27
CA LEU A 100 18.07 8.17 -30.90
C LEU A 100 16.63 8.65 -30.67
N LYS A 101 16.37 9.20 -29.47
CA LYS A 101 15.12 9.88 -29.14
C LYS A 101 15.42 11.36 -28.93
N ARG A 102 14.69 12.22 -29.64
CA ARG A 102 14.71 13.68 -29.44
C ARG A 102 13.87 14.05 -28.21
N TYR A 103 14.44 14.89 -27.37
CA TYR A 103 13.82 15.47 -26.19
C TYR A 103 13.83 16.99 -26.30
N PHE A 104 12.76 17.62 -25.86
CA PHE A 104 12.55 19.06 -25.83
C PHE A 104 12.70 19.52 -24.38
N ILE A 105 13.61 20.46 -24.12
CA ILE A 105 13.93 20.91 -22.77
C ILE A 105 13.13 22.18 -22.44
N TYR A 106 12.42 22.19 -21.32
CA TYR A 106 11.64 23.32 -20.82
C TYR A 106 12.01 23.62 -19.37
N GLU A 107 11.95 24.87 -18.93
CA GLU A 107 11.93 25.18 -17.50
C GLU A 107 10.56 24.87 -16.93
N ALA A 108 10.54 24.23 -15.76
CA ALA A 108 9.33 23.95 -15.03
C ALA A 108 9.52 24.23 -13.54
N PRO A 109 8.49 24.76 -12.86
CA PRO A 109 8.51 24.92 -11.41
C PRO A 109 8.50 23.54 -10.73
N VAL A 110 9.48 23.32 -9.85
CA VAL A 110 9.60 22.11 -9.05
C VAL A 110 9.52 22.46 -7.57
N PRO A 111 8.54 21.94 -6.83
CA PRO A 111 8.48 22.11 -5.38
C PRO A 111 9.76 21.63 -4.70
N ARG A 112 10.40 22.47 -3.89
CA ARG A 112 11.67 22.15 -3.22
C ARG A 112 11.48 21.06 -2.17
N ALA A 113 10.44 21.19 -1.35
CA ALA A 113 10.13 20.30 -0.23
C ALA A 113 11.30 20.13 0.75
N GLY A 114 11.87 21.24 1.25
CA GLY A 114 13.11 21.27 2.02
C GLY A 114 13.17 20.25 3.16
N LEU A 115 12.16 20.24 4.03
CA LEU A 115 12.01 19.25 5.10
C LEU A 115 12.10 17.81 4.58
N LEU A 116 11.38 17.45 3.53
CA LEU A 116 11.38 16.08 3.02
C LEU A 116 12.68 15.72 2.31
N LEU A 117 13.36 16.69 1.71
CA LEU A 117 14.64 16.51 1.03
C LEU A 117 15.74 16.15 2.04
N ASP A 118 15.77 16.84 3.18
CA ASP A 118 16.72 16.57 4.26
C ASP A 118 16.41 15.25 5.00
N LEU A 119 15.22 14.69 4.78
CA LEU A 119 14.78 13.39 5.31
C LEU A 119 14.75 12.28 4.24
N ASP A 120 15.17 12.57 3.01
CA ASP A 120 15.25 11.59 1.94
C ASP A 120 16.62 10.89 1.97
N PRO A 121 16.67 9.57 2.25
CA PRO A 121 17.95 8.83 2.30
C PRO A 121 18.65 8.72 0.94
N THR A 122 17.97 9.11 -0.14
CA THR A 122 18.50 9.12 -1.50
C THR A 122 18.81 10.52 -2.01
N ALA A 123 18.76 11.54 -1.13
CA ALA A 123 19.00 12.92 -1.51
C ALA A 123 20.44 13.13 -2.04
N ASN A 124 20.57 13.85 -3.16
CA ASN A 124 21.85 14.23 -3.77
C ASN A 124 21.91 15.75 -4.04
N GLY A 125 21.70 16.53 -3.00
CA GLY A 125 21.62 17.99 -3.09
C GLY A 125 20.17 18.43 -3.32
N ARG A 126 19.75 18.65 -4.57
CA ARG A 126 18.43 19.25 -4.89
C ARG A 126 17.30 18.25 -5.14
N SER A 127 17.62 16.96 -5.19
CA SER A 127 16.66 15.90 -5.52
C SER A 127 16.93 14.64 -4.70
N GLY A 128 15.94 13.75 -4.70
CA GLY A 128 15.96 12.43 -4.07
C GLY A 128 14.78 11.61 -4.62
N HIS A 129 14.87 10.28 -4.60
CA HIS A 129 13.86 9.41 -5.18
C HIS A 129 12.52 9.47 -4.43
N TRP A 130 12.53 9.62 -3.11
CA TRP A 130 11.31 9.74 -2.31
C TRP A 130 10.68 11.12 -2.42
N VAL A 131 11.50 12.18 -2.43
CA VAL A 131 11.01 13.55 -2.66
C VAL A 131 10.48 13.71 -4.07
N LYS A 132 11.13 13.11 -5.08
CA LYS A 132 10.58 13.08 -6.44
C LYS A 132 9.20 12.42 -6.45
N LEU A 133 9.02 11.29 -5.77
CA LEU A 133 7.73 10.63 -5.67
C LEU A 133 6.67 11.54 -5.01
N TRP A 134 7.04 12.25 -3.94
CA TRP A 134 6.17 13.23 -3.30
C TRP A 134 5.82 14.40 -4.24
N ARG A 135 6.79 14.96 -4.96
CA ARG A 135 6.58 16.04 -5.95
C ARG A 135 5.62 15.59 -7.05
N ASP A 136 5.83 14.39 -7.59
CA ASP A 136 4.98 13.78 -8.62
C ASP A 136 3.55 13.59 -8.09
N MET A 137 3.39 13.13 -6.85
CA MET A 137 2.10 13.02 -6.17
C MET A 137 1.41 14.39 -6.04
N VAL A 138 2.09 15.40 -5.48
CA VAL A 138 1.51 16.75 -5.29
C VAL A 138 1.04 17.34 -6.62
N TRP A 139 1.84 17.24 -7.69
CA TRP A 139 1.49 17.76 -9.03
C TRP A 139 0.41 16.97 -9.76
N GLN A 140 0.23 15.69 -9.44
CA GLN A 140 -0.76 14.85 -10.10
C GLN A 140 -2.07 14.76 -9.31
N THR A 141 -2.06 14.97 -8.00
CA THR A 141 -3.25 14.87 -7.15
C THR A 141 -3.62 16.22 -6.54
N LEU A 142 -3.04 16.62 -5.41
CA LEU A 142 -3.43 17.81 -4.63
C LEU A 142 -3.46 19.08 -5.47
N ARG A 143 -2.47 19.22 -6.34
CA ARG A 143 -2.29 20.37 -7.23
C ARG A 143 -2.37 19.92 -8.70
N GLY A 144 -3.26 18.97 -8.97
CA GLY A 144 -3.52 18.40 -10.30
C GLY A 144 -4.04 19.42 -11.32
N VAL A 145 -4.75 20.45 -10.84
CA VAL A 145 -5.31 21.55 -11.62
C VAL A 145 -4.29 22.70 -11.70
N PRO A 146 -3.96 23.25 -12.88
CA PRO A 146 -2.93 24.29 -13.03
C PRO A 146 -3.10 25.49 -12.08
N ALA A 147 -4.32 26.03 -11.93
CA ALA A 147 -4.56 27.18 -11.06
C ALA A 147 -4.16 26.95 -9.59
N SER A 148 -4.24 25.70 -9.10
CA SER A 148 -3.87 25.36 -7.73
C SER A 148 -2.35 25.40 -7.48
N ARG A 149 -1.54 25.48 -8.54
CA ARG A 149 -0.06 25.48 -8.49
C ARG A 149 0.56 26.87 -8.31
N LEU A 150 -0.25 27.93 -8.44
CA LEU A 150 0.18 29.33 -8.35
C LEU A 150 1.09 29.64 -7.14
N PRO A 151 0.85 29.11 -5.92
CA PRO A 151 1.75 29.35 -4.78
C PRO A 151 3.20 28.94 -5.03
N PHE A 152 3.43 27.86 -5.77
CA PHE A 152 4.77 27.38 -6.13
C PHE A 152 5.29 28.10 -7.37
N GLU A 153 4.45 28.30 -8.39
CA GLU A 153 4.82 28.98 -9.64
C GLU A 153 5.30 30.41 -9.39
N ASN A 154 4.60 31.15 -8.55
CA ASN A 154 4.97 32.52 -8.21
C ASN A 154 6.31 32.55 -7.46
N ARG A 155 6.53 31.66 -6.48
CA ARG A 155 7.81 31.57 -5.75
C ARG A 155 8.97 31.16 -6.65
N ALA A 156 8.78 30.16 -7.52
CA ALA A 156 9.80 29.76 -8.50
C ALA A 156 10.17 30.89 -9.45
N ALA A 157 9.22 31.78 -9.78
CA ALA A 157 9.41 32.93 -10.64
C ALA A 157 9.82 34.22 -9.90
N GLY A 158 9.98 34.19 -8.56
CA GLY A 158 10.26 35.38 -7.75
C GLY A 158 9.14 36.42 -7.75
N LYS A 159 7.90 36.02 -8.03
CA LYS A 159 6.72 36.89 -8.03
C LYS A 159 6.12 37.02 -6.62
N PRO A 160 5.47 38.15 -6.30
CA PRO A 160 4.74 38.31 -5.05
C PRO A 160 3.66 37.23 -4.85
N THR A 161 3.41 36.89 -3.59
CA THR A 161 2.36 35.95 -3.17
C THR A 161 1.48 36.62 -2.10
N SER A 162 0.24 36.15 -1.94
CA SER A 162 -0.73 36.67 -0.96
C SER A 162 -1.21 35.61 0.04
N ASP A 163 -0.77 34.37 -0.12
CA ASP A 163 -1.31 33.22 0.60
C ASP A 163 -1.03 33.29 2.11
N ALA A 164 0.10 33.87 2.51
CA ALA A 164 0.43 34.14 3.90
C ALA A 164 -0.45 35.25 4.51
N GLU A 165 -0.70 36.34 3.78
CA GLU A 165 -1.59 37.43 4.20
C GLU A 165 -3.03 36.95 4.33
N ASP A 166 -3.49 36.16 3.36
CA ASP A 166 -4.83 35.56 3.37
C ASP A 166 -5.01 34.63 4.58
N ALA A 167 -3.99 33.79 4.87
CA ALA A 167 -3.98 32.96 6.06
C ALA A 167 -3.92 33.78 7.36
N TRP A 168 -3.09 34.82 7.42
CA TRP A 168 -3.00 35.71 8.58
C TRP A 168 -4.35 36.36 8.89
N ASN A 169 -4.99 36.94 7.88
CA ASN A 169 -6.29 37.60 8.02
C ASN A 169 -7.38 36.63 8.50
N ALA A 170 -7.38 35.40 8.01
CA ALA A 170 -8.29 34.35 8.50
C ALA A 170 -8.01 33.99 9.97
N LEU A 171 -6.73 33.84 10.34
CA LEU A 171 -6.32 33.45 11.69
C LEU A 171 -6.51 34.53 12.75
N LEU A 172 -6.65 35.81 12.36
CA LEU A 172 -7.12 36.87 13.28
C LEU A 172 -8.52 36.59 13.84
N ARG A 173 -9.30 35.72 13.19
CA ARG A 173 -10.60 35.22 13.65
C ARG A 173 -10.58 33.69 13.61
N PRO A 174 -9.85 33.02 14.53
CA PRO A 174 -9.50 31.60 14.41
C PRO A 174 -10.71 30.65 14.43
N GLU A 175 -11.81 31.07 15.05
CA GLU A 175 -13.07 30.32 15.12
C GLU A 175 -14.03 30.62 13.97
N SER A 176 -13.68 31.52 13.05
CA SER A 176 -14.52 31.84 11.90
C SER A 176 -14.57 30.67 10.90
N SER A 177 -15.72 30.53 10.23
CA SER A 177 -15.93 29.53 9.19
C SER A 177 -15.26 29.96 7.89
N VAL A 178 -14.41 29.10 7.33
CA VAL A 178 -13.71 29.28 6.05
C VAL A 178 -14.00 28.09 5.14
N SER A 179 -13.98 28.29 3.82
CA SER A 179 -14.20 27.21 2.85
C SER A 179 -13.03 26.22 2.80
N LEU A 180 -13.35 24.94 2.64
CA LEU A 180 -12.37 23.89 2.38
C LEU A 180 -12.21 23.65 0.87
N SER A 181 -10.97 23.59 0.42
CA SER A 181 -10.61 23.18 -0.94
C SER A 181 -10.17 21.71 -0.96
N SER A 182 -10.48 21.00 -2.04
CA SER A 182 -9.99 19.62 -2.29
C SER A 182 -8.47 19.52 -2.36
N THR A 183 -7.81 20.66 -2.59
CA THR A 183 -6.36 20.77 -2.61
C THR A 183 -5.73 20.71 -1.21
N ASP A 184 -6.44 21.18 -0.18
CA ASP A 184 -5.96 21.16 1.21
C ASP A 184 -6.61 20.02 2.01
N TYR A 185 -7.87 19.69 1.74
CA TYR A 185 -8.59 18.58 2.38
C TYR A 185 -9.04 17.53 1.35
N LEU A 186 -8.46 16.33 1.41
CA LEU A 186 -8.89 15.25 0.55
C LEU A 186 -10.34 14.85 0.86
N GLY A 187 -11.16 14.81 -0.18
CA GLY A 187 -12.60 14.52 -0.07
C GLY A 187 -13.48 15.77 0.05
N ALA A 188 -12.92 16.97 0.23
CA ALA A 188 -13.69 18.20 0.07
C ALA A 188 -14.15 18.36 -1.39
N MET A 189 -15.39 18.81 -1.55
CA MET A 189 -15.90 19.37 -2.80
C MET A 189 -16.22 20.85 -2.58
N ASP A 190 -16.36 21.62 -3.65
CA ASP A 190 -16.78 23.02 -3.51
C ASP A 190 -18.17 23.11 -2.85
N ARG A 191 -19.09 22.23 -3.26
CA ARG A 191 -20.42 22.05 -2.68
C ARG A 191 -20.85 20.59 -2.66
N THR A 192 -21.69 20.22 -1.69
CA THR A 192 -22.40 18.93 -1.66
C THR A 192 -23.47 18.88 -2.76
N ALA A 193 -24.08 17.70 -2.96
CA ALA A 193 -25.25 17.54 -3.84
C ALA A 193 -26.42 18.45 -3.44
N ASP A 194 -26.54 18.76 -2.14
CA ASP A 194 -27.52 19.68 -1.57
C ASP A 194 -27.06 21.16 -1.60
N ASN A 195 -25.99 21.47 -2.35
CA ASN A 195 -25.47 22.81 -2.55
C ASN A 195 -24.92 23.47 -1.26
N VAL A 196 -24.50 22.67 -0.28
CA VAL A 196 -23.85 23.14 0.97
C VAL A 196 -22.34 23.19 0.78
N SER A 197 -21.71 24.33 1.07
CA SER A 197 -20.26 24.46 1.01
C SER A 197 -19.58 23.67 2.13
N PHE A 198 -18.45 23.04 1.81
CA PHE A 198 -17.58 22.44 2.82
C PHE A 198 -16.83 23.55 3.53
N THR A 199 -17.02 23.67 4.85
CA THR A 199 -16.34 24.68 5.66
C THR A 199 -15.70 24.08 6.89
N ASP A 200 -14.74 24.81 7.46
CA ASP A 200 -14.05 24.48 8.70
C ASP A 200 -13.69 25.77 9.46
N ARG A 201 -13.19 25.64 10.68
CA ARG A 201 -12.64 26.76 11.44
C ARG A 201 -11.32 27.20 10.82
N ALA A 202 -11.08 28.52 10.75
CA ALA A 202 -9.85 29.08 10.20
C ALA A 202 -8.57 28.45 10.79
N ARG A 203 -8.55 28.20 12.11
CA ARG A 203 -7.43 27.53 12.78
C ARG A 203 -7.25 26.06 12.37
N PHE A 204 -8.32 25.33 12.07
CA PHE A 204 -8.24 23.93 11.68
C PHE A 204 -7.88 23.78 10.19
N GLN A 205 -8.50 24.60 9.33
CA GLN A 205 -8.14 24.71 7.92
C GLN A 205 -6.66 25.10 7.75
N PHE A 206 -6.11 25.89 8.68
CA PHE A 206 -4.68 26.19 8.71
C PHE A 206 -3.80 24.94 8.73
N LEU A 207 -4.12 23.97 9.59
CA LEU A 207 -3.35 22.73 9.75
C LEU A 207 -3.36 21.87 8.48
N LEU A 208 -4.41 21.96 7.68
CA LEU A 208 -4.56 21.16 6.45
C LEU A 208 -3.52 21.48 5.38
N ARG A 209 -2.78 22.58 5.52
CA ARG A 209 -1.65 22.89 4.62
C ARG A 209 -0.43 22.00 4.85
N PHE A 210 -0.31 21.38 6.03
CA PHE A 210 0.93 20.76 6.50
C PHE A 210 0.92 19.22 6.47
N TRP A 211 -0.27 18.60 6.44
CA TRP A 211 -0.37 17.12 6.42
C TRP A 211 0.34 16.46 5.22
N PRO A 212 0.49 17.09 4.02
CA PRO A 212 1.20 16.45 2.91
C PRO A 212 2.66 16.14 3.23
N PHE A 213 3.28 16.81 4.21
CA PHE A 213 4.64 16.54 4.67
C PHE A 213 4.71 15.36 5.64
N ILE A 214 3.55 14.93 6.17
CA ILE A 214 3.44 13.77 7.05
C ILE A 214 2.95 12.55 6.28
N ALA A 215 2.05 12.68 5.30
CA ALA A 215 1.54 11.53 4.57
C ALA A 215 2.65 10.70 3.90
N GLN A 216 2.61 9.38 4.07
CA GLN A 216 3.46 8.48 3.29
C GLN A 216 2.86 8.20 1.93
N VAL A 217 3.68 8.39 0.90
CA VAL A 217 3.30 8.21 -0.50
C VAL A 217 3.77 6.85 -0.99
N TYR A 218 2.82 6.03 -1.42
CA TYR A 218 3.04 4.75 -2.07
C TYR A 218 2.38 4.73 -3.44
N VAL A 219 2.71 3.72 -4.23
CA VAL A 219 2.20 3.52 -5.58
C VAL A 219 1.60 2.12 -5.65
N PRO A 220 0.26 2.01 -5.59
CA PRO A 220 -0.40 0.73 -5.69
C PRO A 220 -0.35 0.20 -7.11
N GLN A 221 -0.42 -1.13 -7.24
CA GLN A 221 -0.43 -1.81 -8.52
C GLN A 221 -1.84 -2.31 -8.85
N LYS A 222 -2.32 -1.92 -10.04
CA LYS A 222 -3.47 -2.54 -10.69
C LYS A 222 -3.04 -3.89 -11.24
N LEU A 223 -3.82 -4.92 -10.94
CA LEU A 223 -3.61 -6.22 -11.55
C LEU A 223 -4.13 -6.19 -13.00
N VAL A 224 -3.26 -6.54 -13.94
CA VAL A 224 -3.59 -6.71 -15.35
C VAL A 224 -3.29 -8.15 -15.75
N LEU A 225 -4.25 -8.78 -16.42
CA LEU A 225 -4.07 -10.09 -17.04
C LEU A 225 -3.58 -9.87 -18.47
N LYS A 226 -2.33 -10.22 -18.74
CA LYS A 226 -1.73 -10.16 -20.07
C LYS A 226 -1.03 -11.49 -20.36
N ASP A 227 -1.26 -12.05 -21.54
CA ASP A 227 -0.70 -13.35 -21.96
C ASP A 227 -0.96 -14.45 -20.91
N ASP A 228 -2.18 -14.47 -20.38
CA ASP A 228 -2.64 -15.36 -19.31
C ASP A 228 -1.81 -15.33 -18.01
N ARG A 229 -1.03 -14.27 -17.78
CA ARG A 229 -0.29 -14.04 -16.55
C ARG A 229 -0.77 -12.78 -15.84
N SER A 230 -0.84 -12.86 -14.52
CA SER A 230 -1.13 -11.74 -13.63
C SER A 230 0.11 -10.87 -13.46
N ARG A 231 0.05 -9.61 -13.87
CA ARG A 231 1.11 -8.62 -13.64
C ARG A 231 0.55 -7.38 -12.94
N GLY A 232 1.33 -6.80 -12.03
CA GLY A 232 1.02 -5.51 -11.42
C GLY A 232 1.53 -4.35 -12.28
N GLU A 233 0.64 -3.43 -12.64
CA GLU A 233 0.96 -2.15 -13.29
C GLU A 233 0.69 -1.00 -12.32
N PRO A 234 1.63 -0.06 -12.13
CA PRO A 234 1.41 1.08 -11.24
C PRO A 234 0.16 1.90 -11.63
N GLN A 235 -0.68 2.23 -10.65
CA GLN A 235 -1.89 3.04 -10.87
C GLN A 235 -2.06 4.08 -9.76
N GLY A 236 -1.81 5.35 -10.09
CA GLY A 236 -1.96 6.45 -9.15
C GLY A 236 -1.05 6.38 -7.91
N TYR A 237 -1.54 6.94 -6.81
CA TYR A 237 -0.87 7.07 -5.52
C TYR A 237 -1.78 6.60 -4.38
N ALA A 238 -1.19 5.93 -3.40
CA ALA A 238 -1.81 5.63 -2.12
C ALA A 238 -1.16 6.51 -1.05
N LEU A 239 -1.98 7.30 -0.34
CA LEU A 239 -1.54 8.18 0.74
C LEU A 239 -1.95 7.58 2.07
N ALA A 240 -0.97 7.14 2.87
CA ALA A 240 -1.19 6.73 4.25
C ALA A 240 -1.00 7.94 5.17
N ILE A 241 -2.09 8.44 5.73
CA ILE A 241 -2.14 9.61 6.60
C ILE A 241 -2.26 9.12 8.05
N PRO A 242 -1.24 9.32 8.90
CA PRO A 242 -1.28 8.84 10.28
C PRO A 242 -2.29 9.62 11.11
N ASP A 243 -3.08 8.88 11.87
CA ASP A 243 -3.98 9.41 12.87
C ASP A 243 -3.22 9.63 14.19
N VAL A 244 -2.50 10.75 14.29
CA VAL A 244 -1.53 11.01 15.38
C VAL A 244 -2.21 11.04 16.76
N ALA A 245 -1.69 10.25 17.70
CA ALA A 245 -2.18 10.13 19.07
C ALA A 245 -1.24 10.77 20.11
N VAL A 246 0.07 10.65 19.91
CA VAL A 246 1.12 11.18 20.81
C VAL A 246 2.07 12.07 20.00
N LEU A 247 1.78 13.38 19.98
CA LEU A 247 2.33 14.37 19.07
C LEU A 247 3.84 14.56 19.20
N ASP A 248 4.36 14.76 20.40
CA ASP A 248 5.77 15.06 20.64
C ASP A 248 6.69 13.87 20.28
N VAL A 249 6.37 12.68 20.78
CA VAL A 249 7.11 11.44 20.47
C VAL A 249 6.97 11.09 19.00
N PHE A 250 5.78 11.27 18.40
CA PHE A 250 5.60 11.09 16.96
C PHE A 250 6.52 12.01 16.15
N CYS A 251 6.56 13.32 16.47
CA CYS A 251 7.43 14.28 15.80
C CYS A 251 8.93 13.99 16.01
N GLU A 252 9.31 13.30 17.09
CA GLU A 252 10.70 12.85 17.28
C GLU A 252 11.04 11.62 16.41
N GLU A 253 10.17 10.63 16.35
CA GLU A 253 10.43 9.36 15.64
C GLU A 253 10.17 9.44 14.14
N TRP A 254 9.22 10.26 13.70
CA TRP A 254 8.82 10.35 12.30
C TRP A 254 10.00 10.69 11.37
N PRO A 255 10.83 11.72 11.63
CA PRO A 255 12.00 12.01 10.81
C PRO A 255 13.00 10.85 10.75
N ARG A 256 13.17 10.11 11.86
CA ARG A 256 14.07 8.95 11.94
C ARG A 256 13.55 7.79 11.09
N MET A 257 12.23 7.59 11.06
CA MET A 257 11.57 6.61 10.19
C MET A 257 11.79 6.96 8.71
N LEU A 258 11.63 8.23 8.31
CA LEU A 258 11.80 8.67 6.92
C LEU A 258 13.22 8.49 6.40
N ARG A 259 14.23 8.78 7.24
CA ARG A 259 15.65 8.55 6.92
C ARG A 259 16.02 7.07 6.83
N ALA A 260 15.25 6.18 7.44
CA ALA A 260 15.49 4.74 7.41
C ALA A 260 14.83 4.05 6.20
N ARG A 261 14.25 4.78 5.25
CA ARG A 261 13.66 4.21 4.04
C ARG A 261 14.73 3.63 3.12
N GLY A 262 14.35 2.61 2.35
CA GLY A 262 15.24 1.97 1.39
C GLY A 262 15.62 2.88 0.23
N VAL A 263 16.82 2.63 -0.28
CA VAL A 263 17.46 3.43 -1.34
C VAL A 263 17.34 2.78 -2.73
N GLU A 264 16.93 1.51 -2.79
CA GLU A 264 16.76 0.79 -4.05
C GLU A 264 15.64 1.39 -4.91
N VAL A 265 15.87 1.46 -6.22
CA VAL A 265 14.89 1.94 -7.20
C VAL A 265 14.41 0.85 -8.13
N LEU A 266 13.14 0.92 -8.53
CA LEU A 266 12.59 0.17 -9.65
C LEU A 266 12.10 1.15 -10.72
N GLY A 267 12.82 1.21 -11.85
CA GLY A 267 12.63 2.26 -12.84
C GLY A 267 13.05 3.62 -12.29
N PHE A 268 12.08 4.52 -12.07
CA PHE A 268 12.32 5.88 -11.58
C PHE A 268 11.76 6.15 -10.17
N ARG A 269 11.28 5.10 -9.49
CA ARG A 269 10.61 5.19 -8.19
C ARG A 269 11.36 4.34 -7.14
N PRO A 270 11.30 4.69 -5.86
CA PRO A 270 11.76 3.81 -4.79
C PRO A 270 11.03 2.46 -4.89
N LYS A 271 11.78 1.35 -4.89
CA LYS A 271 11.22 -0.01 -4.95
C LYS A 271 10.28 -0.27 -3.78
N GLU A 272 10.61 0.28 -2.62
CA GLU A 272 9.78 0.18 -1.43
C GLU A 272 8.52 1.06 -1.45
N ALA A 273 8.37 1.98 -2.41
CA ALA A 273 7.12 2.72 -2.57
C ALA A 273 6.05 1.89 -3.29
N LEU A 274 6.44 0.82 -3.99
CA LEU A 274 5.49 -0.06 -4.69
C LEU A 274 4.79 -0.98 -3.69
N VAL A 275 3.47 -1.05 -3.82
CA VAL A 275 2.56 -1.87 -3.01
C VAL A 275 1.53 -2.56 -3.92
N ASP A 276 1.06 -3.74 -3.54
CA ASP A 276 0.04 -4.47 -4.30
C ASP A 276 -1.37 -3.87 -4.10
N LEU A 277 -1.60 -3.22 -2.96
CA LEU A 277 -2.88 -2.61 -2.58
C LEU A 277 -2.68 -1.20 -2.04
N ALA A 278 -3.69 -0.34 -2.21
CA ALA A 278 -3.68 0.96 -1.54
C ALA A 278 -3.65 0.79 -0.01
N VAL A 279 -4.49 -0.09 0.56
CA VAL A 279 -4.55 -0.34 2.01
C VAL A 279 -3.25 -0.91 2.61
N GLU A 280 -2.40 -1.55 1.80
CA GLU A 280 -1.07 -2.02 2.24
C GLU A 280 -0.16 -0.86 2.67
N SER A 281 -0.39 0.35 2.14
CA SER A 281 0.37 1.54 2.53
C SER A 281 0.32 1.82 4.03
N ALA A 282 -0.82 1.57 4.69
CA ALA A 282 -0.97 1.70 6.13
C ALA A 282 -0.15 0.67 6.90
N LEU A 283 -0.23 -0.62 6.51
CA LEU A 283 0.56 -1.69 7.12
C LEU A 283 2.05 -1.41 7.02
N LYS A 284 2.50 -0.96 5.84
CA LYS A 284 3.89 -0.65 5.57
C LYS A 284 4.41 0.56 6.32
N THR A 285 3.56 1.56 6.53
CA THR A 285 3.89 2.74 7.35
C THR A 285 3.95 2.36 8.82
N GLY A 286 2.94 1.63 9.31
CA GLY A 286 2.87 1.11 10.67
C GLY A 286 4.06 0.23 11.03
N GLN A 287 4.45 -0.67 10.12
CA GLN A 287 5.64 -1.52 10.26
C GLN A 287 6.89 -0.70 10.57
N ARG A 288 7.19 0.30 9.75
CA ARG A 288 8.40 1.12 9.91
C ARG A 288 8.38 1.94 11.18
N LEU A 289 7.23 2.53 11.51
CA LEU A 289 7.11 3.32 12.73
C LEU A 289 7.29 2.42 13.95
N ARG A 290 6.71 1.22 13.95
CA ARG A 290 6.89 0.20 15.00
C ARG A 290 8.34 -0.23 15.14
N GLU A 291 9.04 -0.52 14.04
CA GLU A 291 10.47 -0.88 14.08
C GLU A 291 11.33 0.23 14.73
N ARG A 292 10.97 1.50 14.51
CA ARG A 292 11.64 2.65 15.15
C ARG A 292 11.37 2.71 16.65
N ILE A 293 10.10 2.59 17.03
CA ILE A 293 9.67 2.60 18.43
C ILE A 293 10.33 1.45 19.21
N ALA A 294 10.32 0.23 18.66
CA ALA A 294 10.90 -0.95 19.29
C ALA A 294 12.40 -0.77 19.58
N ARG A 295 13.14 -0.06 18.71
CA ARG A 295 14.57 0.26 18.92
C ARG A 295 14.81 1.31 20.02
N ARG A 296 13.87 2.24 20.21
CA ARG A 296 13.96 3.28 21.24
C ARG A 296 13.75 2.70 22.64
N GLU A 297 12.76 1.83 22.80
CA GLU A 297 12.21 1.51 24.13
C GLU A 297 12.45 0.07 24.61
N GLY A 298 13.28 -0.71 23.90
CA GLY A 298 13.69 -2.03 24.38
C GLY A 298 12.52 -2.97 24.66
N ALA A 299 11.60 -3.10 23.70
CA ALA A 299 10.39 -3.94 23.76
C ALA A 299 9.36 -3.61 24.87
N SER A 300 9.50 -2.49 25.59
CA SER A 300 8.48 -2.04 26.54
C SER A 300 7.28 -1.42 25.80
N ARG A 301 6.07 -1.57 26.39
CA ARG A 301 4.79 -1.11 25.81
C ARG A 301 4.75 0.41 25.65
N THR A 302 5.09 0.91 24.46
CA THR A 302 4.65 2.24 24.04
C THR A 302 3.14 2.29 23.91
N SER A 303 2.52 3.37 24.37
CA SER A 303 1.25 3.83 23.83
C SER A 303 1.35 3.96 22.30
N ASP A 304 0.30 3.56 21.58
CA ASP A 304 0.26 3.69 20.12
C ASP A 304 0.47 5.17 19.73
N LEU A 305 1.57 5.50 19.05
CA LEU A 305 1.85 6.87 18.59
C LEU A 305 0.79 7.37 17.60
N VAL A 306 0.10 6.42 16.96
CA VAL A 306 -0.95 6.64 15.97
C VAL A 306 -2.13 5.73 16.29
N LEU A 307 -3.35 6.23 16.21
CA LEU A 307 -4.58 5.45 16.38
C LEU A 307 -4.88 4.56 15.16
N GLY A 308 -4.24 4.85 14.04
CA GLY A 308 -4.46 4.19 12.75
C GLY A 308 -3.99 5.06 11.60
N TYR A 309 -4.43 4.69 10.40
CA TYR A 309 -4.11 5.40 9.16
C TYR A 309 -5.36 5.56 8.30
N GLU A 310 -5.60 6.79 7.85
CA GLU A 310 -6.51 7.02 6.72
C GLU A 310 -5.74 6.83 5.41
N VAL A 311 -6.27 6.00 4.53
CA VAL A 311 -5.67 5.65 3.24
C VAL A 311 -6.53 6.19 2.11
N PHE A 312 -5.94 7.02 1.27
CA PHE A 312 -6.58 7.56 0.06
C PHE A 312 -5.89 6.99 -1.19
N HIS A 313 -6.65 6.43 -2.13
CA HIS A 313 -6.14 6.01 -3.44
C HIS A 313 -6.59 7.00 -4.52
N LEU A 314 -5.62 7.74 -5.08
CA LEU A 314 -5.86 8.84 -6.01
C LEU A 314 -5.13 8.61 -7.33
N ASP A 315 -5.72 9.01 -8.46
CA ASP A 315 -5.04 8.99 -9.76
C ASP A 315 -5.48 10.17 -10.64
N LYS A 316 -4.59 10.61 -11.53
CA LYS A 316 -4.89 11.70 -12.47
C LYS A 316 -5.38 11.12 -13.79
N GLU A 317 -6.63 11.39 -14.12
CA GLU A 317 -7.25 11.02 -15.39
C GLU A 317 -7.53 12.28 -16.21
N GLY A 318 -6.60 12.63 -17.11
CA GLY A 318 -6.69 13.87 -17.88
C GLY A 318 -6.58 15.10 -16.97
N ASN A 319 -7.63 15.92 -16.94
CA ASN A 319 -7.70 17.11 -16.07
C ASN A 319 -8.34 16.83 -14.71
N ASN A 320 -8.85 15.61 -14.47
CA ASN A 320 -9.53 15.25 -13.24
C ASN A 320 -8.61 14.42 -12.33
N VAL A 321 -8.75 14.63 -11.03
CA VAL A 321 -8.15 13.78 -10.01
C VAL A 321 -9.24 12.86 -9.49
N ARG A 322 -9.11 11.56 -9.77
CA ARG A 322 -10.05 10.53 -9.30
C ARG A 322 -9.63 10.04 -7.94
N LEU A 323 -10.61 9.94 -7.04
CA LEU A 323 -10.50 9.21 -5.79
C LEU A 323 -11.12 7.82 -5.99
N TYR A 324 -10.29 6.78 -6.07
CA TYR A 324 -10.75 5.40 -6.28
C TYR A 324 -11.26 4.75 -4.99
N SER A 325 -10.64 5.04 -3.85
CA SER A 325 -11.06 4.51 -2.55
C SER A 325 -10.54 5.33 -1.39
N VAL A 326 -11.27 5.25 -0.27
CA VAL A 326 -10.86 5.72 1.06
C VAL A 326 -11.05 4.55 2.02
N ALA A 327 -10.06 4.32 2.88
CA ALA A 327 -10.12 3.27 3.90
C ALA A 327 -9.47 3.76 5.20
N ARG A 328 -9.92 3.24 6.33
CA ARG A 328 -9.23 3.36 7.61
C ARG A 328 -8.65 2.00 7.97
N VAL A 329 -7.37 1.98 8.32
CA VAL A 329 -6.67 0.77 8.76
C VAL A 329 -6.05 1.06 10.12
N GLU A 330 -6.27 0.16 11.08
CA GLU A 330 -5.72 0.22 12.43
C GLU A 330 -4.81 -1.01 12.62
N PRO A 331 -3.53 -0.93 12.20
CA PRO A 331 -2.64 -2.07 12.27
C PRO A 331 -2.30 -2.38 13.73
N ASP A 332 -2.64 -3.60 14.17
CA ASP A 332 -2.14 -4.13 15.44
C ASP A 332 -0.82 -4.90 15.23
N THR A 333 -0.18 -5.29 16.33
CA THR A 333 1.10 -6.01 16.30
C THR A 333 1.03 -7.29 15.47
N SER A 334 -0.04 -8.08 15.64
CA SER A 334 -0.23 -9.34 14.95
C SER A 334 -0.40 -9.16 13.44
N MET A 335 -1.13 -8.12 13.04
CA MET A 335 -1.36 -7.78 11.64
C MET A 335 -0.06 -7.36 10.95
N ILE A 336 0.78 -6.56 11.62
CA ILE A 336 2.07 -6.15 11.08
C ILE A 336 3.04 -7.35 10.99
N ASP A 337 3.09 -8.22 12.01
CA ASP A 337 3.92 -9.42 12.00
C ASP A 337 3.52 -10.40 10.89
N GLU A 338 2.21 -10.59 10.67
CA GLU A 338 1.72 -11.38 9.56
C GLU A 338 2.10 -10.74 8.21
N TYR A 339 1.91 -9.43 8.06
CA TYR A 339 2.28 -8.70 6.86
C TYR A 339 3.78 -8.84 6.51
N GLU A 340 4.66 -8.67 7.50
CA GLU A 340 6.11 -8.86 7.35
C GLU A 340 6.47 -10.25 6.84
N GLY A 341 5.77 -11.28 7.34
CA GLY A 341 5.99 -12.65 6.93
C GLY A 341 5.39 -13.02 5.56
N LEU A 342 4.29 -12.40 5.15
CA LEU A 342 3.62 -12.71 3.87
C LEU A 342 4.39 -12.17 2.66
N ARG A 343 4.91 -10.94 2.75
CA ARG A 343 5.46 -10.21 1.59
C ARG A 343 6.67 -10.90 0.91
N PRO A 344 7.69 -11.39 1.62
CA PRO A 344 8.80 -12.10 0.97
C PRO A 344 8.45 -13.54 0.57
N MET A 345 7.40 -14.12 1.16
CA MET A 345 6.98 -15.51 0.95
C MET A 345 6.17 -15.69 -0.34
N LEU A 346 5.29 -14.73 -0.66
CA LEU A 346 4.32 -14.86 -1.76
C LEU A 346 4.83 -14.21 -3.04
N TRP A 347 4.86 -14.98 -4.12
CA TRP A 347 5.41 -14.55 -5.42
C TRP A 347 4.32 -14.05 -6.37
N ASP A 348 3.16 -14.70 -6.37
CA ASP A 348 2.07 -14.43 -7.29
C ASP A 348 1.30 -13.15 -6.90
N PRO A 349 1.23 -12.14 -7.79
CA PRO A 349 0.56 -10.88 -7.46
C PRO A 349 -0.93 -11.01 -7.14
N LEU A 350 -1.63 -11.94 -7.82
CA LEU A 350 -3.06 -12.17 -7.58
C LEU A 350 -3.28 -12.84 -6.22
N PHE A 351 -2.46 -13.85 -5.90
CA PHE A 351 -2.49 -14.55 -4.62
C PHE A 351 -2.14 -13.60 -3.46
N ARG A 352 -1.02 -12.89 -3.58
CA ARG A 352 -0.53 -11.95 -2.55
C ARG A 352 -1.54 -10.84 -2.28
N ARG A 353 -2.13 -10.24 -3.32
CA ARG A 353 -3.18 -9.23 -3.17
C ARG A 353 -4.38 -9.76 -2.37
N THR A 354 -4.82 -10.98 -2.66
CA THR A 354 -5.97 -11.60 -1.96
C THR A 354 -5.65 -11.88 -0.49
N ARG A 355 -4.45 -12.40 -0.21
CA ARG A 355 -3.95 -12.60 1.15
C ARG A 355 -3.89 -11.29 1.94
N LEU A 356 -3.37 -10.23 1.35
CA LEU A 356 -3.25 -8.92 2.00
C LEU A 356 -4.62 -8.28 2.26
N LEU A 357 -5.58 -8.43 1.35
CA LEU A 357 -6.97 -7.99 1.61
C LEU A 357 -7.58 -8.74 2.78
N ASN A 358 -7.46 -10.07 2.81
CA ASN A 358 -8.00 -10.88 3.90
C ASN A 358 -7.35 -10.54 5.25
N LEU A 359 -6.04 -10.24 5.26
CA LEU A 359 -5.34 -9.77 6.46
C LEU A 359 -5.94 -8.47 7.00
N VAL A 360 -6.09 -7.44 6.16
CA VAL A 360 -6.65 -6.13 6.57
C VAL A 360 -8.11 -6.27 7.01
N GLU A 361 -8.90 -7.09 6.32
CA GLU A 361 -10.32 -7.33 6.63
C GLU A 361 -10.56 -8.35 7.74
N ARG A 362 -9.48 -8.90 8.35
CA ARG A 362 -9.54 -9.94 9.39
C ARG A 362 -10.37 -11.17 8.97
N ARG A 363 -10.24 -11.58 7.72
CA ARG A 363 -10.92 -12.74 7.14
C ARG A 363 -10.00 -13.95 7.11
N PRO A 364 -10.55 -15.19 7.14
CA PRO A 364 -9.76 -16.39 6.88
C PRO A 364 -8.99 -16.25 5.58
N TRP A 365 -7.75 -16.71 5.56
CA TRP A 365 -6.83 -16.35 4.50
C TRP A 365 -7.22 -16.83 3.10
N TYR A 366 -7.99 -17.91 3.05
CA TYR A 366 -8.48 -18.54 1.82
C TYR A 366 -9.72 -17.82 1.25
N THR A 367 -10.28 -16.84 1.94
CA THR A 367 -11.52 -16.15 1.50
C THR A 367 -11.34 -15.50 0.12
N GLY A 368 -12.32 -15.65 -0.76
CA GLY A 368 -12.36 -15.04 -2.09
C GLY A 368 -11.59 -15.80 -3.19
N PHE A 369 -10.83 -16.85 -2.85
CA PHE A 369 -10.12 -17.65 -3.85
C PHE A 369 -11.04 -18.52 -4.71
N ASP A 370 -12.25 -18.85 -4.25
CA ASP A 370 -13.32 -19.44 -5.07
C ASP A 370 -13.73 -18.52 -6.21
N ARG A 371 -13.97 -17.23 -5.92
CA ARG A 371 -14.32 -16.23 -6.93
C ARG A 371 -13.18 -16.06 -7.93
N ILE A 372 -11.94 -16.00 -7.44
CA ILE A 372 -10.75 -15.93 -8.30
C ILE A 372 -10.68 -17.14 -9.21
N ALA A 373 -10.78 -18.34 -8.67
CA ALA A 373 -10.78 -19.57 -9.45
C ALA A 373 -11.93 -19.60 -10.46
N ALA A 374 -13.09 -19.02 -10.15
CA ALA A 374 -14.22 -18.95 -11.08
C ALA A 374 -13.98 -17.94 -12.22
N THR A 375 -13.56 -16.71 -11.90
CA THR A 375 -13.55 -15.58 -12.84
C THR A 375 -12.23 -15.37 -13.57
N VAL A 376 -11.13 -15.93 -13.09
CA VAL A 376 -9.78 -15.75 -13.67
C VAL A 376 -9.40 -16.95 -14.55
N PRO A 377 -8.69 -16.77 -15.68
CA PRO A 377 -8.22 -17.88 -16.51
C PRO A 377 -7.43 -18.94 -15.73
N TYR A 378 -7.51 -20.19 -16.17
CA TYR A 378 -6.76 -21.31 -15.57
C TYR A 378 -5.25 -21.02 -15.50
N ALA A 379 -4.69 -20.44 -16.56
CA ALA A 379 -3.26 -20.16 -16.66
C ALA A 379 -2.76 -19.08 -15.67
N ALA A 380 -3.65 -18.27 -15.09
CA ALA A 380 -3.34 -17.31 -14.04
C ALA A 380 -3.69 -17.81 -12.62
N THR A 381 -4.21 -19.04 -12.48
CA THR A 381 -4.50 -19.70 -11.20
C THR A 381 -3.69 -20.99 -11.10
N PHE A 382 -4.31 -22.18 -11.15
CA PHE A 382 -3.59 -23.45 -11.08
C PHE A 382 -2.48 -23.58 -12.14
N GLY A 383 -2.69 -23.05 -13.34
CA GLY A 383 -1.69 -23.09 -14.41
C GLY A 383 -0.47 -22.20 -14.17
N ALA A 384 -0.52 -21.28 -13.21
CA ALA A 384 0.61 -20.43 -12.83
C ALA A 384 1.46 -21.11 -11.75
N PRO A 385 2.76 -21.41 -12.01
CA PRO A 385 3.64 -22.01 -11.00
C PRO A 385 3.78 -21.17 -9.73
N SER A 386 3.75 -19.84 -9.85
CA SER A 386 3.77 -18.90 -8.72
C SER A 386 2.55 -19.06 -7.81
N PHE A 387 1.36 -19.20 -8.39
CA PHE A 387 0.12 -19.38 -7.63
C PHE A 387 0.12 -20.72 -6.87
N ARG A 388 0.59 -21.79 -7.52
CA ARG A 388 0.74 -23.12 -6.88
C ARG A 388 1.75 -23.10 -5.73
N HIS A 389 2.88 -22.42 -5.94
CA HIS A 389 3.87 -22.17 -4.89
C HIS A 389 3.24 -21.46 -3.70
N ASP A 390 2.53 -20.36 -3.93
CA ASP A 390 1.95 -19.52 -2.88
C ASP A 390 0.82 -20.21 -2.11
N ALA A 391 0.02 -21.04 -2.79
CA ALA A 391 -0.95 -21.92 -2.15
C ALA A 391 -0.25 -22.88 -1.16
N ARG A 392 0.86 -23.50 -1.60
CA ARG A 392 1.64 -24.43 -0.78
C ARG A 392 2.26 -23.75 0.43
N GLU A 393 2.89 -22.59 0.25
CA GLU A 393 3.50 -21.83 1.35
C GLU A 393 2.44 -21.34 2.35
N SER A 394 1.27 -20.93 1.87
CA SER A 394 0.15 -20.54 2.74
C SER A 394 -0.32 -21.69 3.62
N PHE A 395 -0.51 -22.91 3.08
CA PHE A 395 -0.86 -24.06 3.91
C PHE A 395 0.22 -24.38 4.96
N LYS A 396 1.51 -24.39 4.56
CA LYS A 396 2.62 -24.67 5.49
C LYS A 396 2.66 -23.67 6.65
N ARG A 397 2.50 -22.38 6.36
CA ARG A 397 2.52 -21.32 7.36
C ARG A 397 1.36 -21.45 8.35
N ASN A 398 0.14 -21.70 7.86
CA ASN A 398 -1.04 -21.84 8.72
C ASN A 398 -1.01 -23.14 9.55
N GLU A 399 -0.40 -24.21 9.02
CA GLU A 399 -0.13 -25.43 9.78
C GLU A 399 0.83 -25.17 10.95
N ALA A 400 1.91 -24.40 10.73
CA ALA A 400 2.85 -24.03 11.79
C ALA A 400 2.21 -23.15 12.88
N MET A 401 1.37 -22.18 12.49
CA MET A 401 0.66 -21.31 13.44
C MET A 401 -0.41 -22.07 14.25
N SER A 402 -1.11 -23.03 13.63
CA SER A 402 -2.15 -23.83 14.30
C SER A 402 -1.57 -24.81 15.34
N GLN A 403 -0.29 -25.16 15.26
CA GLN A 403 0.40 -26.00 16.25
C GLN A 403 0.80 -25.22 17.52
N SER A 404 0.83 -23.88 17.48
CA SER A 404 1.21 -23.01 18.60
C SER A 404 0.03 -22.44 19.40
N GLU A 405 -1.21 -22.54 18.93
CA GLU A 405 -2.40 -22.00 19.59
C GLU A 405 -3.47 -23.06 19.88
N THR A 406 -4.36 -22.82 20.86
CA THR A 406 -5.58 -23.62 21.08
C THR A 406 -6.49 -23.52 19.85
N SER A 407 -6.35 -24.49 18.94
CA SER A 407 -7.00 -24.51 17.62
C SER A 407 -8.52 -24.38 17.67
N THR A 408 -9.06 -23.47 16.86
CA THR A 408 -10.50 -23.42 16.54
C THR A 408 -10.88 -24.55 15.57
N PRO A 409 -12.16 -24.95 15.46
CA PRO A 409 -12.60 -25.96 14.48
C PRO A 409 -12.27 -25.60 13.02
N GLU A 410 -12.07 -24.31 12.72
CA GLU A 410 -11.66 -23.81 11.40
C GLU A 410 -10.21 -24.13 11.06
N ALA A 411 -9.31 -23.92 12.03
CA ALA A 411 -7.89 -24.26 11.91
C ALA A 411 -7.68 -25.78 11.70
N ALA A 412 -8.63 -26.61 12.13
CA ALA A 412 -8.59 -28.06 11.93
C ALA A 412 -9.02 -28.50 10.51
N LEU A 413 -9.78 -27.69 9.77
CA LEU A 413 -10.32 -28.06 8.45
C LEU A 413 -9.28 -27.91 7.33
N GLU A 414 -8.46 -26.85 7.37
CA GLU A 414 -7.42 -26.61 6.36
C GLU A 414 -6.41 -27.76 6.20
N PRO A 415 -5.73 -28.24 7.26
CA PRO A 415 -4.79 -29.34 7.15
C PRO A 415 -5.50 -30.65 6.77
N LEU A 416 -6.76 -30.84 7.20
CA LEU A 416 -7.56 -32.01 6.84
C LEU A 416 -7.86 -32.08 5.34
N VAL A 417 -8.30 -30.96 4.73
CA VAL A 417 -8.54 -30.89 3.28
C VAL A 417 -7.25 -31.11 2.51
N LEU A 418 -6.15 -30.50 2.94
CA LEU A 418 -4.84 -30.71 2.32
C LEU A 418 -4.39 -32.16 2.39
N GLN A 419 -4.58 -32.82 3.54
CA GLN A 419 -4.27 -34.25 3.72
C GLN A 419 -5.09 -35.13 2.77
N LEU A 420 -6.39 -34.88 2.66
CA LEU A 420 -7.30 -35.62 1.78
C LEU A 420 -6.89 -35.48 0.30
N VAL A 421 -6.64 -34.25 -0.13
CA VAL A 421 -6.21 -33.99 -1.51
C VAL A 421 -4.85 -34.61 -1.81
N ARG A 422 -3.88 -34.50 -0.89
CA ARG A 422 -2.57 -35.18 -1.02
C ARG A 422 -2.75 -36.70 -1.16
N GLY A 423 -3.55 -37.31 -0.29
CA GLY A 423 -3.83 -38.75 -0.34
C GLY A 423 -4.48 -39.19 -1.66
N TYR A 424 -5.47 -38.41 -2.15
CA TYR A 424 -6.11 -38.64 -3.44
C TYR A 424 -5.10 -38.60 -4.59
N VAL A 425 -4.33 -37.51 -4.70
CA VAL A 425 -3.38 -37.33 -5.81
C VAL A 425 -2.30 -38.39 -5.77
N SER A 426 -1.65 -38.62 -4.61
CA SER A 426 -0.55 -39.59 -4.48
C SER A 426 -0.97 -41.00 -4.87
N ARG A 427 -2.15 -41.47 -4.44
CA ARG A 427 -2.63 -42.82 -4.76
C ARG A 427 -3.06 -42.97 -6.21
N ARG A 428 -3.60 -41.90 -6.82
CA ARG A 428 -3.91 -41.88 -8.26
C ARG A 428 -2.64 -41.88 -9.10
N VAL A 429 -1.57 -41.21 -8.65
CA VAL A 429 -0.25 -41.25 -9.28
C VAL A 429 0.30 -42.67 -9.20
N GLU A 430 0.37 -43.25 -8.00
CA GLU A 430 0.85 -44.61 -7.78
C GLU A 430 0.10 -45.63 -8.65
N LYS A 431 -1.24 -45.56 -8.69
CA LYS A 431 -2.05 -46.44 -9.56
C LYS A 431 -1.73 -46.28 -11.06
N ARG A 432 -1.30 -45.09 -11.49
CA ARG A 432 -1.06 -44.77 -12.91
C ARG A 432 0.37 -45.09 -13.35
N THR A 433 1.35 -44.83 -12.49
CA THR A 433 2.79 -44.90 -12.85
C THR A 433 3.54 -45.99 -12.11
N SER A 434 2.92 -46.60 -11.09
CA SER A 434 3.55 -47.50 -10.12
C SER A 434 4.73 -46.86 -9.37
N LEU A 435 4.72 -45.52 -9.25
CA LEU A 435 5.75 -44.74 -8.56
C LEU A 435 5.20 -44.09 -7.29
N THR A 436 6.01 -44.06 -6.25
CA THR A 436 5.78 -43.31 -5.00
C THR A 436 6.87 -42.24 -4.83
N TRP A 437 6.58 -41.20 -4.03
CA TRP A 437 7.55 -40.13 -3.77
C TRP A 437 8.88 -40.65 -3.22
N ASP A 438 8.85 -41.63 -2.32
CA ASP A 438 10.06 -42.20 -1.71
C ASP A 438 10.97 -42.93 -2.71
N GLN A 439 10.42 -43.38 -3.85
CA GLN A 439 11.19 -44.02 -4.91
C GLN A 439 11.84 -43.03 -5.87
N VAL A 440 11.31 -41.80 -5.98
CA VAL A 440 11.72 -40.80 -6.98
C VAL A 440 12.36 -39.55 -6.37
N LYS A 441 12.38 -39.42 -5.03
CA LYS A 441 13.08 -38.34 -4.35
C LYS A 441 14.59 -38.39 -4.62
N GLU A 442 15.27 -37.27 -4.39
CA GLU A 442 16.71 -37.19 -4.60
C GLU A 442 17.45 -38.25 -3.78
N GLY A 443 18.38 -38.97 -4.42
CA GLY A 443 19.08 -40.11 -3.82
C GLY A 443 18.30 -41.43 -3.78
N ALA A 444 17.07 -41.49 -4.30
CA ALA A 444 16.26 -42.70 -4.31
C ALA A 444 16.53 -43.61 -5.53
N PRO A 445 16.15 -44.91 -5.48
CA PRO A 445 16.46 -45.88 -6.52
C PRO A 445 15.93 -45.54 -7.92
N GLN A 446 14.85 -44.75 -8.01
CA GLN A 446 14.23 -44.35 -9.28
C GLN A 446 14.19 -42.83 -9.46
N ALA A 447 15.18 -42.10 -8.92
CA ALA A 447 15.27 -40.64 -9.02
C ALA A 447 15.22 -40.12 -10.48
N SER A 448 15.71 -40.90 -11.46
CA SER A 448 15.63 -40.56 -12.88
C SER A 448 14.20 -40.49 -13.43
N ARG A 449 13.23 -41.12 -12.77
CA ARG A 449 11.80 -41.14 -13.16
C ARG A 449 10.96 -40.09 -12.45
N ARG A 450 11.61 -39.12 -11.78
CA ARG A 450 10.92 -38.01 -11.11
C ARG A 450 10.06 -37.18 -12.07
N GLY A 451 10.51 -36.98 -13.31
CA GLY A 451 9.74 -36.27 -14.34
C GLY A 451 8.37 -36.93 -14.61
N ASP A 452 8.35 -38.25 -14.80
CA ASP A 452 7.11 -39.02 -15.01
C ASP A 452 6.15 -38.89 -13.81
N TYR A 453 6.69 -38.92 -12.59
CA TYR A 453 5.92 -38.76 -11.35
C TYR A 453 5.32 -37.35 -11.26
N ASP A 454 6.13 -36.31 -11.46
CA ASP A 454 5.70 -34.91 -11.38
C ASP A 454 4.66 -34.58 -12.47
N GLU A 455 4.83 -35.09 -13.70
CA GLU A 455 3.85 -34.92 -14.78
C GLU A 455 2.51 -35.61 -14.46
N ALA A 456 2.55 -36.85 -13.96
CA ALA A 456 1.35 -37.56 -13.55
C ALA A 456 0.64 -36.84 -12.39
N ARG A 457 1.40 -36.34 -11.41
CA ARG A 457 0.89 -35.58 -10.27
C ARG A 457 0.18 -34.31 -10.73
N GLU A 458 0.84 -33.51 -11.56
CA GLU A 458 0.26 -32.26 -12.08
C GLU A 458 -0.99 -32.54 -12.90
N ARG A 459 -0.98 -33.57 -13.76
CA ARG A 459 -2.14 -33.95 -14.58
C ARG A 459 -3.35 -34.34 -13.72
N ILE A 460 -3.15 -35.18 -12.71
CA ILE A 460 -4.22 -35.62 -11.82
C ILE A 460 -4.77 -34.45 -11.00
N ALA A 461 -3.90 -33.62 -10.44
CA ALA A 461 -4.30 -32.44 -9.67
C ALA A 461 -5.04 -31.43 -10.54
N ARG A 462 -4.60 -31.21 -11.78
CA ARG A 462 -5.25 -30.34 -12.76
C ARG A 462 -6.65 -30.80 -13.11
N ASP A 463 -6.81 -32.08 -13.45
CA ASP A 463 -8.10 -32.61 -13.87
C ASP A 463 -9.12 -32.53 -12.72
N ALA A 464 -8.69 -32.80 -11.48
CA ALA A 464 -9.50 -32.59 -10.29
C ALA A 464 -9.77 -31.10 -10.00
N PHE A 465 -8.80 -30.21 -10.20
CA PHE A 465 -8.98 -28.76 -10.01
C PHE A 465 -10.04 -28.22 -10.96
N LEU A 466 -9.98 -28.58 -12.25
CA LEU A 466 -10.97 -28.17 -13.23
C LEU A 466 -12.36 -28.73 -12.92
N ALA A 467 -12.43 -29.97 -12.42
CA ALA A 467 -13.67 -30.59 -12.00
C ALA A 467 -14.30 -29.91 -10.77
N VAL A 468 -13.51 -29.54 -9.77
CA VAL A 468 -13.99 -28.80 -8.60
C VAL A 468 -14.38 -27.38 -8.99
N ARG A 469 -13.60 -26.72 -9.86
CA ARG A 469 -13.86 -25.35 -10.33
C ARG A 469 -15.22 -25.23 -11.01
N SER A 470 -15.63 -26.22 -11.80
CA SER A 470 -16.89 -26.21 -12.55
C SER A 470 -18.12 -26.63 -11.74
N ARG A 471 -17.96 -27.04 -10.47
CA ARG A 471 -19.04 -27.55 -9.62
C ARG A 471 -19.27 -26.62 -8.42
N THR A 472 -20.52 -26.51 -8.00
CA THR A 472 -20.97 -25.67 -6.86
C THR A 472 -22.06 -26.40 -6.09
N GLY A 473 -22.26 -26.07 -4.81
CA GLY A 473 -23.35 -26.65 -4.01
C GLY A 473 -23.33 -28.19 -4.03
N GLN A 474 -24.49 -28.80 -4.31
CA GLN A 474 -24.68 -30.26 -4.26
C GLN A 474 -23.77 -31.03 -5.24
N ASP A 475 -23.56 -30.52 -6.46
CA ASP A 475 -22.70 -31.16 -7.45
C ASP A 475 -21.24 -31.26 -6.95
N PHE A 476 -20.78 -30.27 -6.20
CA PHE A 476 -19.46 -30.31 -5.56
C PHE A 476 -19.42 -31.36 -4.44
N VAL A 477 -20.46 -31.44 -3.61
CA VAL A 477 -20.54 -32.42 -2.52
C VAL A 477 -20.46 -33.85 -3.06
N GLU A 478 -21.23 -34.16 -4.11
CA GLU A 478 -21.23 -35.47 -4.76
C GLU A 478 -19.88 -35.81 -5.38
N TYR A 479 -19.26 -34.85 -6.07
CA TYR A 479 -17.92 -35.04 -6.62
C TYR A 479 -16.86 -35.25 -5.53
N PHE A 480 -16.91 -34.45 -4.47
CA PHE A 480 -15.96 -34.53 -3.37
C PHE A 480 -16.05 -35.89 -2.65
N ALA A 481 -17.26 -36.32 -2.29
CA ALA A 481 -17.48 -37.60 -1.63
C ALA A 481 -17.22 -38.80 -2.57
N GLY A 482 -17.73 -38.75 -3.80
CA GLY A 482 -17.63 -39.86 -4.75
C GLY A 482 -16.26 -40.02 -5.41
N THR A 483 -15.51 -38.93 -5.58
CA THR A 483 -14.22 -38.93 -6.31
C THR A 483 -13.03 -38.69 -5.39
N LEU A 484 -13.00 -37.58 -4.65
CA LEU A 484 -11.83 -37.23 -3.82
C LEU A 484 -11.70 -38.18 -2.61
N CYS A 485 -12.82 -38.67 -2.08
CA CYS A 485 -12.83 -39.68 -1.03
C CYS A 485 -12.85 -41.14 -1.56
N SER A 486 -12.69 -41.37 -2.87
CA SER A 486 -12.70 -42.72 -3.48
C SER A 486 -11.47 -43.58 -3.15
N VAL A 487 -10.43 -42.97 -2.59
CA VAL A 487 -9.25 -43.69 -2.12
C VAL A 487 -9.31 -43.83 -0.59
N PRO A 488 -8.77 -44.91 0.00
CA PRO A 488 -8.81 -45.03 1.46
C PRO A 488 -8.13 -43.83 2.15
N HIS A 489 -8.74 -43.28 3.18
CA HIS A 489 -8.16 -42.18 3.96
C HIS A 489 -8.11 -42.61 5.43
N HIS A 490 -6.98 -42.40 6.10
CA HIS A 490 -6.88 -42.66 7.54
C HIS A 490 -7.45 -41.47 8.31
N LEU A 491 -8.79 -41.43 8.42
CA LEU A 491 -9.53 -40.41 9.18
C LEU A 491 -10.09 -41.02 10.46
N GLY A 492 -9.76 -40.42 11.61
CA GLY A 492 -10.43 -40.75 12.87
C GLY A 492 -11.88 -40.27 12.88
N PRO A 493 -12.74 -40.81 13.77
CA PRO A 493 -14.17 -40.48 13.83
C PRO A 493 -14.45 -38.98 13.92
N GLU A 494 -13.69 -38.23 14.72
CA GLU A 494 -13.87 -36.78 14.90
C GLU A 494 -13.59 -35.99 13.62
N LYS A 495 -12.50 -36.33 12.90
CA LYS A 495 -12.15 -35.70 11.62
C LYS A 495 -13.18 -36.01 10.54
N PHE A 496 -13.74 -37.22 10.55
CA PHE A 496 -14.82 -37.60 9.65
C PHE A 496 -16.07 -36.76 9.91
N VAL A 497 -16.51 -36.64 11.17
CA VAL A 497 -17.66 -35.81 11.55
C VAL A 497 -17.44 -34.34 11.17
N LEU A 498 -16.25 -33.79 11.43
CA LEU A 498 -15.90 -32.42 11.05
C LEU A 498 -16.02 -32.21 9.53
N LEU A 499 -15.47 -33.12 8.72
CA LEU A 499 -15.52 -33.05 7.27
C LEU A 499 -16.96 -33.19 6.75
N SER A 500 -17.72 -34.16 7.25
CA SER A 500 -19.12 -34.39 6.88
C SER A 500 -19.98 -33.17 7.20
N ARG A 501 -19.78 -32.54 8.37
CA ARG A 501 -20.47 -31.32 8.75
C ARG A 501 -20.09 -30.15 7.83
N ALA A 502 -18.80 -29.98 7.55
CA ALA A 502 -18.32 -28.93 6.65
C ALA A 502 -18.88 -29.07 5.22
N LEU A 503 -19.06 -30.30 4.72
CA LEU A 503 -19.67 -30.55 3.42
C LEU A 503 -21.11 -30.02 3.31
N HIS A 504 -21.88 -30.07 4.40
CA HIS A 504 -23.29 -29.64 4.41
C HIS A 504 -23.47 -28.17 4.81
N GLU A 505 -22.76 -27.73 5.86
CA GLU A 505 -22.95 -26.40 6.44
C GLU A 505 -22.02 -25.34 5.84
N ARG A 506 -20.90 -25.76 5.24
CA ARG A 506 -19.80 -24.89 4.80
C ARG A 506 -19.24 -25.31 3.44
N THR A 507 -20.11 -25.75 2.56
CA THR A 507 -19.76 -26.33 1.25
C THR A 507 -18.79 -25.45 0.45
N GLU A 508 -19.04 -24.14 0.40
CA GLU A 508 -18.20 -23.21 -0.37
C GLU A 508 -16.81 -22.96 0.26
N VAL A 509 -16.72 -23.01 1.59
CA VAL A 509 -15.42 -22.96 2.29
C VAL A 509 -14.61 -24.20 1.95
N LEU A 510 -15.23 -25.39 2.03
CA LEU A 510 -14.57 -26.64 1.70
C LEU A 510 -14.14 -26.69 0.23
N ARG A 511 -14.98 -26.19 -0.68
CA ARG A 511 -14.66 -26.06 -2.11
C ARG A 511 -13.47 -25.14 -2.33
N THR A 512 -13.44 -23.97 -1.70
CA THR A 512 -12.31 -23.04 -1.76
C THR A 512 -11.01 -23.69 -1.30
N LEU A 513 -11.03 -24.33 -0.12
CA LEU A 513 -9.87 -25.04 0.42
C LEU A 513 -9.44 -26.19 -0.49
N THR A 514 -10.38 -26.89 -1.12
CA THR A 514 -10.08 -27.97 -2.06
C THR A 514 -9.37 -27.45 -3.32
N LEU A 515 -9.83 -26.33 -3.88
CA LEU A 515 -9.18 -25.68 -5.03
C LEU A 515 -7.74 -25.27 -4.70
N LEU A 516 -7.54 -24.66 -3.53
CA LEU A 516 -6.22 -24.25 -3.05
C LEU A 516 -5.33 -25.46 -2.75
N ALA A 517 -5.86 -26.50 -2.12
CA ALA A 517 -5.11 -27.73 -1.82
C ALA A 517 -4.68 -28.45 -3.10
N LEU A 518 -5.55 -28.52 -4.11
CA LEU A 518 -5.20 -29.06 -5.43
C LEU A 518 -4.08 -28.24 -6.07
N SER A 519 -4.17 -26.90 -5.98
CA SER A 519 -3.12 -26.00 -6.46
C SER A 519 -1.79 -26.19 -5.73
N ALA A 520 -1.83 -26.44 -4.42
CA ALA A 520 -0.62 -26.68 -3.62
C ALA A 520 0.05 -28.03 -3.92
N VAL A 521 -0.74 -29.05 -4.28
CA VAL A 521 -0.29 -30.43 -4.53
C VAL A 521 0.15 -30.65 -5.97
N GLY A 522 -0.44 -29.96 -6.95
CA GLY A 522 0.05 -29.94 -8.33
C GLY A 522 1.46 -29.38 -8.41
#